data_AF-A0A951JT25-F1
#
_entry.id   AF-A0A951JT25-F1
#
_cell.length_a   1.000
_cell.length_b   1.000
_cell.length_c   1.000
_cell.angle_alpha   90.00
_cell.angle_beta   90.00
_cell.angle_gamma   90.00
#
_symmetry.space_group_name_H-M   'P 1'
#
loop_
_entity.id
_entity.type
_entity.pdbx_description
1 polymer ?
#
loop_
_entity_poly.entity_id
_entity_poly.type
_entity_poly.pdbx_seq_one_letter_code
_entity_poly.pdbx_strand_id
1 'polypeptide(L)'
;MDALDRLYRRVSLALARDPGRALTVGDLYQEVVPYRLIRAELGFAELAEYEHALLRLLAGEREYLETERPEVAEEFRRELQAPNPILGIYRD
;
A
#
# COMPACT_ATOMS: atom_id res chain seq x y z
N MET A 1 -6.05 -14.98 -4.75
CA MET A 1 -5.41 -14.01 -3.85
C MET A 1 -4.41 -13.24 -4.69
N ASP A 2 -4.67 -11.96 -4.93
CA ASP A 2 -3.81 -11.10 -5.75
C ASP A 2 -2.71 -10.42 -4.92
N ALA A 3 -1.92 -9.55 -5.53
CA ALA A 3 -0.87 -8.80 -4.84
C ALA A 3 -1.41 -7.88 -3.73
N LEU A 4 -2.59 -7.29 -3.93
CA LEU A 4 -3.25 -6.44 -2.95
C LEU A 4 -3.64 -7.25 -1.71
N ASP A 5 -4.27 -8.41 -1.89
CA ASP A 5 -4.66 -9.28 -0.78
C ASP A 5 -3.46 -9.73 0.07
N ARG A 6 -2.35 -10.10 -0.60
CA ARG A 6 -1.10 -10.52 0.05
C ARG A 6 -0.51 -9.37 0.87
N LEU A 7 -0.50 -8.16 0.32
CA LEU A 7 -0.01 -6.97 0.98
C LEU A 7 -0.88 -6.60 2.19
N TYR A 8 -2.20 -6.55 2.01
CA TYR A 8 -3.16 -6.29 3.09
C TYR A 8 -2.98 -7.26 4.25
N ARG A 9 -2.88 -8.56 3.96
CA ARG A 9 -2.65 -9.58 5.00
C ARG A 9 -1.35 -9.34 5.76
N ARG A 10 -0.28 -8.94 5.07
CA ARG A 10 1.01 -8.67 5.71
C ARG A 10 0.98 -7.42 6.59
N VAL A 11 0.26 -6.38 6.15
CA VAL A 11 0.01 -5.16 6.93
C VAL A 11 -0.84 -5.49 8.15
N SER A 12 -2.00 -6.14 7.99
CA SER A 12 -2.90 -6.45 9.10
C SER A 12 -2.25 -7.33 10.17
N LEU A 13 -1.42 -8.30 9.77
CA LEU A 13 -0.63 -9.10 10.72
C LEU A 13 0.40 -8.28 11.49
N ALA A 14 0.99 -7.24 10.87
CA ALA A 14 1.91 -6.35 11.55
C ALA A 14 1.18 -5.45 12.55
N LEU A 15 0.03 -4.88 12.15
CA LEU A 15 -0.79 -4.02 13.02
C LEU A 15 -1.42 -4.78 14.18
N ALA A 16 -1.76 -6.05 13.98
CA ALA A 16 -2.29 -6.90 15.05
C ALA A 16 -1.28 -7.12 16.20
N ARG A 17 0.02 -6.93 15.95
CA ARG A 17 1.07 -7.01 16.99
C ARG A 17 1.22 -5.71 17.79
N ASP A 18 0.75 -4.59 17.24
CA ASP A 18 0.85 -3.26 17.85
C ASP A 18 -0.44 -2.47 17.59
N PRO A 19 -1.57 -2.91 18.19
CA PRO A 19 -2.86 -2.28 17.95
C PRO A 19 -2.89 -0.85 18.50
N GLY A 20 -3.42 0.08 17.70
CA GLY A 20 -3.55 1.49 18.08
C GLY A 20 -2.30 2.34 17.78
N ARG A 21 -1.25 1.77 17.21
CA ARG A 21 -0.12 2.54 16.68
C ARG A 21 -0.60 3.44 15.54
N ALA A 22 -0.36 4.74 15.67
CA ALA A 22 -0.50 5.69 14.59
C ALA A 22 0.55 5.39 13.50
N LEU A 23 0.13 5.39 12.24
CA LEU A 23 1.01 5.13 11.11
C LEU A 23 0.75 6.15 10.01
N THR A 24 1.86 6.62 9.46
CA THR A 24 1.88 7.38 8.21
C THR A 24 2.05 6.44 7.02
N VAL A 25 1.84 6.97 5.82
CA VAL A 25 2.17 6.25 4.58
C VAL A 25 3.67 5.92 4.51
N GLY A 26 4.52 6.82 5.02
CA GLY A 26 5.96 6.61 5.20
C GLY A 26 6.27 5.34 5.97
N ASP A 27 5.66 5.19 7.15
CA ASP A 27 5.87 4.05 8.03
C ASP A 27 5.46 2.73 7.36
N LEU A 28 4.41 2.75 6.55
CA LEU A 28 3.98 1.55 5.82
C LEU A 28 5.11 1.02 4.91
N TYR A 29 5.67 1.84 4.02
CA TYR A 29 6.67 1.35 3.06
C TYR A 29 8.10 1.28 3.62
N GLN A 30 8.38 1.94 4.76
CA GLN A 30 9.71 1.91 5.39
C GLN A 30 9.84 0.83 6.46
N GLU A 31 8.80 0.63 7.28
CA GLU A 31 8.87 -0.24 8.47
C GLU A 31 7.96 -1.46 8.37
N VAL A 32 6.72 -1.29 7.91
CA VAL A 32 5.70 -2.35 7.99
C VAL A 32 5.84 -3.36 6.86
N VAL A 33 5.95 -2.85 5.63
CA VAL A 33 6.05 -3.61 4.38
C VAL A 33 7.21 -3.12 3.49
N PRO A 34 8.46 -3.07 3.98
CA PRO A 34 9.60 -2.66 3.17
C PRO A 34 9.84 -3.63 2.01
N TYR A 35 9.74 -3.10 0.78
CA TYR A 35 9.84 -3.87 -0.48
C TYR A 35 10.99 -4.88 -0.49
N ARG A 36 12.20 -4.44 -0.10
CA ARG A 36 13.40 -5.29 -0.14
C ARG A 36 13.30 -6.53 0.76
N LEU A 37 12.56 -6.46 1.85
CA LEU A 37 12.40 -7.58 2.78
C LEU A 37 11.28 -8.52 2.36
N ILE A 38 10.20 -7.98 1.79
CA ILE A 38 8.98 -8.77 1.56
C ILE A 38 8.81 -9.23 0.10
N ARG A 39 9.59 -8.71 -0.86
CA ARG A 39 9.37 -9.00 -2.29
C ARG A 39 9.38 -10.50 -2.62
N ALA A 40 10.30 -11.25 -2.02
CA ALA A 40 10.41 -12.69 -2.27
C ALA A 40 9.28 -13.47 -1.60
N GLU A 41 8.92 -13.08 -0.36
CA GLU A 41 7.85 -13.71 0.42
C GLU A 41 6.47 -13.48 -0.23
N LEU A 42 6.21 -12.25 -0.68
CA LEU A 42 4.94 -11.86 -1.28
C LEU A 42 4.92 -12.03 -2.80
N GLY A 43 5.99 -12.55 -3.40
CA GLY A 43 6.06 -12.84 -4.84
C GLY A 43 5.88 -11.62 -5.73
N PHE A 44 6.55 -10.52 -5.38
CA PHE A 44 6.74 -9.36 -6.26
C PHE A 44 8.00 -9.59 -7.10
N ALA A 45 7.85 -9.63 -8.41
CA ALA A 45 8.96 -9.74 -9.35
C ALA A 45 9.62 -8.37 -9.56
N GLU A 46 8.81 -7.32 -9.63
CA GLU A 46 9.27 -5.95 -9.88
C GLU A 46 8.81 -4.97 -8.80
N LEU A 47 9.55 -3.86 -8.67
CA LEU A 47 9.17 -2.77 -7.77
C LEU A 47 7.81 -2.20 -8.17
N ALA A 48 7.54 -2.06 -9.47
CA ALA A 48 6.28 -1.54 -9.98
C ALA A 48 5.05 -2.34 -9.50
N GLU A 49 5.14 -3.68 -9.42
CA GLU A 49 4.04 -4.49 -8.90
C GLU A 49 3.75 -4.20 -7.42
N TYR A 50 4.82 -3.99 -6.63
CA TYR A 50 4.71 -3.58 -5.23
C TYR A 50 4.10 -2.19 -5.09
N GLU A 51 4.61 -1.20 -5.85
CA GLU A 51 4.13 0.18 -5.77
C GLU A 51 2.68 0.28 -6.25
N HIS A 52 2.31 -0.48 -7.27
CA HIS A 52 0.93 -0.58 -7.72
C HIS A 52 0.01 -1.21 -6.65
N ALA A 53 0.42 -2.30 -6.01
CA ALA A 53 -0.36 -2.91 -4.95
C ALA A 53 -0.50 -2.00 -3.72
N LEU A 54 0.56 -1.27 -3.37
CA LEU A 54 0.54 -0.30 -2.27
C LEU A 54 -0.35 0.89 -2.60
N LEU A 55 -0.27 1.44 -3.81
CA LEU A 55 -1.11 2.56 -4.24
C LEU A 55 -2.61 2.16 -4.25
N ARG A 56 -2.94 0.94 -4.70
CA ARG A 56 -4.31 0.38 -4.60
C ARG A 56 -4.79 0.27 -3.16
N LEU A 57 -3.92 -0.17 -2.24
CA LEU A 57 -4.25 -0.24 -0.82
C LEU A 57 -4.53 1.15 -0.24
N LEU A 58 -3.69 2.13 -0.56
CA LEU A 58 -3.82 3.52 -0.10
C LEU A 58 -5.02 4.24 -0.71
N ALA A 59 -5.43 3.86 -1.92
CA ALA A 59 -6.66 4.32 -2.56
C ALA A 59 -7.95 3.78 -1.90
N GLY A 60 -7.80 2.90 -0.90
CA GLY A 60 -8.92 2.26 -0.19
C GLY A 60 -9.60 1.17 -1.01
N GLU A 61 -8.90 0.55 -1.96
CA GLU A 61 -9.48 -0.53 -2.75
C GLU A 61 -9.91 -1.69 -1.85
N ARG A 62 -11.12 -2.21 -2.07
CA ARG A 62 -11.76 -3.28 -1.28
C ARG A 62 -11.98 -2.95 0.20
N GLU A 63 -11.97 -1.66 0.56
CA GLU A 63 -12.22 -1.21 1.94
C GLU A 63 -11.19 -1.78 2.95
N TYR A 64 -9.99 -2.14 2.48
CA TYR A 64 -8.92 -2.70 3.30
C TYR A 64 -8.22 -1.67 4.18
N LEU A 65 -8.28 -0.40 3.80
CA LEU A 65 -7.70 0.72 4.51
C LEU A 65 -8.59 1.93 4.34
N GLU A 66 -8.78 2.69 5.42
CA GLU A 66 -9.42 4.00 5.40
C GLU A 66 -8.37 5.05 5.73
N THR A 67 -8.28 6.09 4.89
CA THR A 67 -7.39 7.23 5.12
C THR A 67 -8.15 8.29 5.91
N GLU A 68 -7.51 8.93 6.88
CA GLU A 68 -8.13 10.05 7.63
C GLU A 68 -8.55 11.21 6.72
N ARG A 69 -7.88 11.36 5.57
CA ARG A 69 -8.14 12.39 4.57
C ARG A 69 -8.70 11.75 3.29
N PRO A 70 -10.02 11.78 3.04
CA PRO A 70 -10.61 11.12 1.88
C PRO A 70 -10.14 11.71 0.54
N GLU A 71 -9.71 12.98 0.52
CA GLU A 71 -9.13 13.61 -0.67
C GLU A 71 -7.87 12.89 -1.16
N VAL A 72 -7.05 12.37 -0.24
CA VAL A 72 -5.79 11.68 -0.56
C VAL A 72 -6.07 10.34 -1.23
N ALA A 73 -7.03 9.57 -0.70
CA ALA A 73 -7.44 8.31 -1.33
C ALA A 73 -8.05 8.57 -2.72
N GLU A 74 -8.78 9.66 -2.92
CA GLU A 74 -9.32 10.04 -4.22
C GLU A 74 -8.22 10.45 -5.22
N GLU A 75 -7.19 11.18 -4.79
CA GLU A 75 -6.02 11.49 -5.60
C GLU A 75 -5.33 10.20 -6.09
N PHE A 76 -5.12 9.23 -5.21
CA PHE A 76 -4.54 7.94 -5.58
C PHE A 76 -5.43 7.14 -6.53
N ARG A 77 -6.75 7.18 -6.39
CA ARG A 77 -7.68 6.55 -7.34
C ARG A 77 -7.59 7.18 -8.73
N ARG A 78 -7.46 8.51 -8.80
CA ARG A 78 -7.29 9.24 -10.07
C ARG A 78 -5.97 8.87 -10.72
N GLU A 79 -4.90 8.81 -9.94
CA GLU A 79 -3.59 8.41 -10.44
C GLU A 79 -3.62 6.99 -11.02
N LEU A 80 -4.25 6.04 -10.34
CA LEU A 80 -4.43 4.67 -10.83
C LEU A 80 -5.20 4.56 -12.17
N GLN A 81 -6.03 5.54 -12.49
CA GLN A 81 -6.79 5.61 -13.75
C GLN A 81 -6.06 6.39 -14.85
N ALA A 82 -4.93 7.03 -14.53
CA ALA A 82 -4.17 7.80 -15.49
C ALA A 82 -3.55 6.88 -16.57
N PRO A 83 -3.39 7.35 -17.83
CA PRO A 83 -2.76 6.56 -18.89
C PRO A 83 -1.31 6.15 -18.60
N ASN A 84 -0.62 6.91 -17.74
CA ASN A 84 0.75 6.65 -17.31
C ASN A 84 0.88 6.98 -15.81
N PRO A 85 0.47 6.05 -14.92
CA PRO A 85 0.37 6.31 -13.50
C PRO A 85 1.75 6.41 -12.83
N ILE A 86 1.92 7.40 -11.96
CA ILE A 86 3.04 7.55 -11.05
C ILE A 86 2.78 6.67 -9.82
N LEU A 87 3.20 5.41 -9.89
CA LEU A 87 2.94 4.43 -8.83
C LEU A 87 3.55 4.82 -7.47
N GLY A 88 4.64 5.59 -7.47
CA GLY A 88 5.32 6.08 -6.28
C GLY A 88 4.82 7.44 -5.75
N ILE A 89 3.70 7.98 -6.24
CA ILE A 89 3.18 9.32 -5.90
C ILE A 89 3.01 9.55 -4.39
N TYR A 90 2.73 8.48 -3.63
CA TYR A 90 2.56 8.52 -2.18
C TYR A 90 3.84 8.85 -1.40
N ARG A 91 4.99 8.99 -2.08
CA ARG A 91 6.28 9.37 -1.48
C ARG A 91 6.55 10.87 -1.54
N ASP A 92 5.82 11.61 -2.38
CA ASP A 92 5.91 13.07 -2.49
C ASP A 92 5.06 13.76 -1.41
#